data_AF-A0A1H7DHE6-F1
#
_entry.id   AF-A0A1H7DHE6-F1
#
_cell.length_a   1.000
_cell.length_b   1.000
_cell.length_c   1.000
_cell.angle_alpha   90.00
_cell.angle_beta   90.00
_cell.angle_gamma   90.00
#
_symmetry.space_group_name_H-M   'P 1'
#
loop_
_entity.id
_entity.type
_entity.pdbx_description
1 polymer ?
#
loop_
_entity_poly.entity_id
_entity_poly.type
_entity_poly.pdbx_seq_one_letter_code
_entity_poly.pdbx_strand_id
1 'polypeptide(L)'
;MTLATEDFIRRFLIHDLPSGFHRIRHHGLLASSTHKDAIALARRLLGVAVLVEAPEPDELPDHSPPCPCCGGHMTLIETFARWRLPRAPLTSTPPTRENTP
;
A
#
# COMPACT_ATOMS: atom_id res chain seq x y z
N MET A 1 -2.45 36.12 -3.66
CA MET A 1 -1.29 35.20 -3.74
C MET A 1 -1.35 34.51 -5.08
N THR A 2 -0.79 35.13 -6.12
CA THR A 2 -0.69 34.58 -7.48
C THR A 2 0.61 33.79 -7.57
N LEU A 3 0.53 32.49 -7.84
CA LEU A 3 1.69 31.66 -8.11
C LEU A 3 2.07 31.76 -9.59
N ALA A 4 3.37 31.64 -9.88
CA ALA A 4 3.85 31.47 -11.25
C ALA A 4 3.27 30.19 -11.86
N THR A 5 3.11 30.17 -13.18
CA THR A 5 2.48 29.06 -13.90
C THR A 5 3.21 27.73 -13.64
N GLU A 6 4.53 27.74 -13.57
CA GLU A 6 5.31 26.52 -13.32
C GLU A 6 5.08 25.98 -11.89
N ASP A 7 4.99 26.88 -10.90
CA ASP A 7 4.73 26.53 -9.51
C ASP A 7 3.31 25.98 -9.32
N PHE A 8 2.33 26.52 -10.06
CA PHE A 8 0.98 26.01 -10.04
C PHE A 8 0.91 24.59 -10.61
N ILE A 9 1.49 24.36 -11.79
CA ILE A 9 1.50 23.04 -12.45
C ILE A 9 2.21 22.01 -11.56
N ARG A 10 3.37 22.36 -10.99
CA ARG A 10 4.14 21.46 -10.12
C ARG A 10 3.34 21.05 -8.88
N ARG A 11 2.64 21.98 -8.23
CA ARG A 11 1.81 21.68 -7.05
C ARG A 11 0.56 20.90 -7.43
N PHE A 12 -0.07 21.25 -8.55
CA PHE A 12 -1.27 20.59 -9.04
C PHE A 12 -1.01 19.10 -9.33
N LEU A 13 0.09 18.79 -10.03
CA LEU A 13 0.45 17.40 -10.36
C LEU A 13 0.88 16.55 -9.16
N ILE A 14 1.24 17.16 -8.02
CA ILE A 14 1.49 16.41 -6.77
C ILE A 14 0.17 16.01 -6.09
N HIS A 15 -0.89 16.79 -6.28
CA HIS A 15 -2.16 16.60 -5.62
C HIS A 15 -3.17 15.80 -6.44
N ASP A 16 -3.05 15.82 -7.76
CA ASP A 16 -3.98 15.14 -8.64
C ASP A 16 -3.54 13.70 -8.89
N LEU A 17 -4.44 12.77 -8.62
CA LEU A 17 -4.18 11.35 -8.82
C LEU A 17 -4.52 11.00 -10.27
N PRO A 18 -3.56 10.53 -11.10
CA PRO A 18 -3.83 10.30 -12.51
C PRO A 18 -4.98 9.30 -12.70
N SER A 19 -5.73 9.44 -13.80
CA SER A 19 -6.83 8.52 -14.10
C SER A 19 -6.36 7.07 -14.15
N GLY A 20 -7.08 6.17 -13.49
CA GLY A 20 -6.72 4.75 -13.38
C GLY A 20 -5.97 4.39 -12.10
N PHE A 21 -5.53 5.37 -11.31
CA PHE A 21 -4.98 5.12 -9.98
C PHE A 21 -6.10 5.18 -8.94
N HIS A 22 -6.23 4.11 -8.15
CA HIS A 22 -7.18 4.07 -7.04
C HIS A 22 -6.56 4.75 -5.81
N ARG A 23 -7.26 5.73 -5.25
CA ARG A 23 -6.81 6.46 -4.06
C ARG A 23 -6.79 5.51 -2.87
N ILE A 24 -5.60 5.12 -2.40
CA ILE A 24 -5.46 4.25 -1.22
C ILE A 24 -5.81 5.10 0.00
N ARG A 25 -6.94 4.77 0.62
CA ARG A 25 -7.29 5.30 1.94
C ARG A 25 -6.74 4.33 2.97
N HIS A 26 -5.85 4.81 3.84
CA HIS A 26 -5.39 4.02 4.97
C HIS A 26 -6.53 3.92 6.00
N HIS A 27 -7.26 2.80 5.93
CA HIS A 27 -8.26 2.43 6.91
C HIS A 27 -7.77 1.19 7.65
N GLY A 28 -7.68 1.25 8.97
CA GLY A 28 -7.22 0.13 9.77
C GLY A 28 -6.88 0.54 11.19
N LEU A 29 -6.78 -0.45 12.06
CA LEU A 29 -6.47 -0.26 13.48
C LEU A 29 -5.18 0.57 13.69
N LEU A 30 -4.19 0.40 12.81
CA LEU A 30 -2.90 1.11 12.85
C LEU A 30 -2.87 2.41 12.04
N ALA A 31 -3.92 2.71 11.25
CA ALA A 31 -3.95 3.88 10.40
C ALA A 31 -4.32 5.16 11.16
N SER A 32 -4.99 5.04 12.30
CA SER A 32 -5.33 6.18 13.15
C SER A 32 -4.32 6.31 14.30
N SER A 33 -3.74 7.51 14.44
CA SER A 33 -2.87 7.84 15.57
C SER A 33 -3.58 7.74 16.92
N THR A 34 -4.91 7.86 16.95
CA THR A 34 -5.71 7.78 18.17
C THR A 34 -5.77 6.36 18.76
N HIS A 35 -5.46 5.33 17.98
CA HIS A 35 -5.50 3.94 18.45
C HIS A 35 -4.16 3.46 19.00
N LYS A 36 -3.10 4.29 18.96
CA LYS A 36 -1.75 3.90 19.42
C LYS A 36 -1.74 3.42 20.87
N ASP A 37 -2.40 4.15 21.76
CA ASP A 37 -2.43 3.81 23.20
C ASP A 37 -3.25 2.53 23.46
N ALA A 38 -4.37 2.37 22.76
CA ALA A 38 -5.19 1.17 22.84
C ALA A 38 -4.42 -0.08 22.36
N ILE A 39 -3.61 0.05 21.31
CA ILE A 39 -2.77 -1.03 20.78
C ILE A 39 -1.62 -1.35 21.75
N ALA A 40 -1.00 -0.34 22.35
CA ALA A 40 0.03 -0.54 23.36
C ALA A 40 -0.52 -1.26 24.61
N LEU A 41 -1.74 -0.93 25.03
CA LEU A 41 -2.45 -1.64 26.09
C LEU A 41 -2.75 -3.08 25.70
N ALA A 42 -3.31 -3.32 24.52
CA ALA A 42 -3.63 -4.67 24.04
C ALA A 42 -2.39 -5.58 23.99
N ARG A 43 -1.25 -5.06 23.51
CA ARG A 43 0.04 -5.80 23.50
C ARG A 43 0.50 -6.20 24.89
N ARG A 44 0.36 -5.31 25.88
CA ARG A 44 0.67 -5.61 27.29
C ARG A 44 -0.22 -6.71 27.86
N LEU A 45 -1.53 -6.62 27.63
CA LEU A 45 -2.47 -7.64 28.12
C LEU A 45 -2.24 -9.01 27.48
N LEU A 46 -1.84 -9.04 26.21
CA LEU A 46 -1.53 -10.29 25.49
C LEU A 46 -0.15 -10.85 25.85
N GLY A 47 0.64 -10.17 26.68
CA GLY A 47 2.00 -10.62 27.05
C GLY A 47 2.98 -10.64 25.87
N VAL A 48 2.70 -9.88 24.81
CA VAL A 48 3.57 -9.83 23.62
C VAL A 48 4.78 -8.96 23.94
N ALA A 49 5.95 -9.58 23.99
CA ALA A 49 7.22 -8.85 24.10
C ALA A 49 7.36 -7.91 22.89
N VAL A 50 7.67 -6.63 23.15
CA VAL A 50 7.96 -5.68 22.08
C VAL A 50 9.22 -6.17 21.37
N LEU A 51 9.04 -6.62 20.12
CA LEU A 51 10.17 -6.98 19.27
C LEU A 51 10.94 -5.70 18.96
N VAL A 52 12.15 -5.59 19.49
CA VAL A 52 13.12 -4.61 19.01
C VAL A 52 13.53 -5.10 17.64
N GLU A 53 13.17 -4.35 16.60
CA GLU A 53 13.61 -4.64 15.23
C GLU A 53 15.14 -4.65 15.22
N ALA A 54 15.72 -5.82 14.98
CA ALA A 54 17.14 -5.93 14.67
C ALA A 54 17.36 -5.33 13.27
N PRO A 55 18.46 -4.60 13.04
CA PRO A 55 18.79 -4.17 11.69
C PRO A 55 19.13 -5.41 10.85
N GLU A 56 18.27 -5.72 9.89
CA GLU A 56 18.52 -6.76 8.89
C GLU A 56 19.72 -6.34 8.01
N PRO A 57 20.64 -7.25 7.65
CA PRO A 57 21.74 -6.92 6.75
C PRO A 57 21.22 -6.68 5.32
N ASP A 58 21.45 -5.49 4.81
CA ASP A 58 21.27 -5.14 3.40
C ASP A 58 22.27 -5.94 2.54
N GLU A 59 21.75 -6.76 1.62
CA GLU A 59 22.12 -6.79 0.19
C GLU A 59 21.55 -8.07 -0.46
N LEU A 60 20.32 -7.95 -0.97
CA LEU A 60 19.74 -8.91 -1.91
C LEU A 60 20.33 -8.62 -3.31
N PRO A 61 20.63 -9.66 -4.12
CA PRO A 61 21.15 -9.45 -5.48
C PRO A 61 20.19 -8.62 -6.33
N ASP A 62 20.74 -7.56 -6.95
CA ASP A 62 20.00 -6.61 -7.76
C ASP A 62 19.60 -7.22 -9.11
N HIS A 63 18.34 -7.64 -9.20
CA HIS A 63 17.72 -8.18 -10.42
C HIS A 63 16.92 -7.11 -11.20
N SER A 64 17.29 -5.82 -11.08
CA SER A 64 16.55 -4.74 -11.72
C SER A 64 16.53 -4.86 -13.25
N PRO A 65 15.33 -4.90 -13.87
CA PRO A 65 15.23 -5.00 -15.33
C PRO A 65 15.72 -3.70 -16.00
N PRO A 66 16.27 -3.79 -17.24
CA PRO A 66 16.69 -2.60 -17.98
C PRO A 66 15.47 -1.76 -18.41
N CYS A 67 15.68 -0.45 -18.56
CA CYS A 67 14.63 0.49 -18.95
C CYS A 67 14.04 0.13 -20.34
N PRO A 68 12.71 -0.04 -20.47
CA PRO A 68 12.10 -0.43 -21.75
C PRO A 68 12.17 0.66 -22.84
N CYS A 69 12.47 1.91 -22.49
CA CYS A 69 12.58 3.01 -23.45
C CYS A 69 14.00 3.22 -23.99
N CYS A 70 15.03 2.94 -23.18
CA CYS A 70 16.42 3.27 -23.53
C CYS A 70 17.47 2.22 -23.15
N GLY A 71 17.08 1.11 -22.53
CA GLY A 71 17.99 0.06 -22.06
C GLY A 71 18.87 0.45 -20.86
N GLY A 72 18.69 1.65 -20.30
CA GLY A 72 19.45 2.12 -19.15
C GLY A 72 19.24 1.31 -17.88
N HIS A 73 20.20 1.38 -16.96
CA HIS A 73 20.15 0.70 -15.66
C HIS A 73 19.08 1.35 -14.75
N MET A 74 18.25 0.52 -14.14
CA MET A 74 17.24 0.94 -13.17
C MET A 74 17.67 0.55 -11.77
N THR A 75 17.38 1.39 -10.77
CA THR A 75 17.68 1.13 -9.36
C THR A 75 16.37 0.96 -8.59
N LEU A 76 16.28 -0.12 -7.81
CA LEU A 76 15.12 -0.42 -6.98
C LEU A 76 15.19 0.41 -5.69
N ILE A 77 14.34 1.43 -5.56
CA ILE A 77 14.34 2.32 -4.39
C ILE A 77 13.62 1.67 -3.20
N GLU A 78 12.54 0.92 -3.47
CA GLU A 78 11.75 0.25 -2.43
C GLU A 78 10.93 -0.89 -3.04
N THR A 79 10.74 -1.98 -2.30
CA THR A 79 9.83 -3.08 -2.68
C THR A 79 8.65 -3.14 -1.73
N PHE A 80 7.46 -2.97 -2.28
CA PHE A 80 6.23 -3.12 -1.51
C PHE A 80 5.78 -4.58 -1.52
N ALA A 81 5.60 -5.15 -0.32
CA ALA A 81 4.97 -6.46 -0.19
C ALA A 81 3.57 -6.47 -0.85
N ARG A 82 3.16 -7.61 -1.41
CA ARG A 82 1.82 -7.76 -2.00
C ARG A 82 0.76 -7.55 -0.92
N TRP A 83 0.08 -6.40 -0.98
CA TRP A 83 -0.95 -6.01 0.00
C TRP A 83 -2.11 -7.00 0.09
N ARG A 84 -2.43 -7.73 -0.98
CA ARG A 84 -3.39 -8.85 -1.02
C ARG A 84 -2.99 -9.86 -2.08
N LEU A 85 -3.21 -11.15 -1.80
CA LEU A 85 -3.21 -12.18 -2.83
C LEU A 85 -4.43 -11.97 -3.76
N PRO A 86 -4.31 -12.27 -5.07
CA PRO A 86 -5.49 -12.33 -5.95
C PRO A 86 -6.55 -13.18 -5.27
N ARG A 87 -7.74 -12.63 -5.01
CA ARG A 87 -8.84 -13.44 -4.50
C ARG A 87 -9.13 -14.49 -5.56
N ALA A 88 -9.03 -15.77 -5.21
CA ALA A 88 -9.58 -16.81 -6.06
C ALA A 88 -11.06 -16.44 -6.34
N PRO A 89 -11.56 -16.62 -7.57
CA PRO A 89 -12.98 -16.42 -7.87
C PRO A 89 -13.83 -17.15 -6.82
N LEU A 90 -14.87 -16.50 -6.31
CA LEU A 90 -15.80 -17.14 -5.38
C LEU A 90 -16.45 -18.33 -6.09
N THR A 91 -16.02 -19.55 -5.80
CA THR A 91 -16.70 -20.77 -6.21
C THR A 91 -17.91 -20.98 -5.31
N SER A 92 -18.94 -20.17 -5.50
CA SER A 92 -20.28 -20.42 -4.95
C SER A 92 -21.25 -19.43 -5.59
N THR A 93 -21.81 -19.80 -6.73
CA THR A 93 -23.11 -19.27 -7.16
C THR A 93 -24.13 -19.71 -6.09
N PRO A 94 -24.78 -18.80 -5.34
CA PRO A 94 -25.90 -19.22 -4.50
C PRO A 94 -27.01 -19.78 -5.40
N PRO A 95 -27.72 -20.84 -5.00
CA PRO A 95 -28.83 -21.35 -5.79
C PRO A 95 -29.91 -20.27 -5.86
N THR A 96 -30.17 -19.81 -7.08
CA THR A 96 -31.32 -18.98 -7.42
C THR A 96 -32.57 -19.70 -6.90
N ARG A 97 -33.26 -19.12 -5.92
CA ARG A 97 -34.61 -19.59 -5.57
C ARG A 97 -35.51 -19.35 -6.79
N GLU A 98 -35.79 -20.42 -7.54
CA GLU A 98 -36.92 -20.47 -8.45
C GLU A 98 -38.20 -20.32 -7.62
N ASN A 99 -38.79 -19.13 -7.69
CA ASN A 99 -40.18 -18.93 -7.29
C ASN A 99 -41.05 -19.16 -8.52
N THR A 100 -41.85 -20.24 -8.55
CA THR A 100 -43.02 -20.38 -9.43
C THR A 100 -43.92 -21.52 -8.95
N PRO A 101 -45.25 -21.45 -9.13
CA PRO A 101 -46.18 -20.32 -9.02
C PRO A 101 -47.03 -20.36 -7.74
#